data_AF-A0A1H1YZB1-F1
#
_entry.id   AF-A0A1H1YZB1-F1
#
_cell.length_a   1.000
_cell.length_b   1.000
_cell.length_c   1.000
_cell.angle_alpha   90.00
_cell.angle_beta   90.00
_cell.angle_gamma   90.00
#
_symmetry.space_group_name_H-M   'P 1'
#
loop_
_entity.id
_entity.type
_entity.pdbx_description
1 polymer ?
#
loop_
_entity_poly.entity_id
_entity_poly.type
_entity_poly.pdbx_seq_one_letter_code
_entity_poly.pdbx_strand_id
1 'polypeptide(L)'
;MINDGGGTESGEGAAGTTGAAGAAGGRPRSRLLSAVRRLRTSRSGARDQAGQADPEAGPEPAAQGEHPADHAEVVPHGLRVASEWTWRLLLLVAGGLVVGYVLIELSVVVVPVFIAILVTALLVPATGVISKAVPRSLAAFLTLLALFVVVFGLLTLVGQQIAVGYQGLYKQVVSGVGEIQSWLVHGPFHVSQEEINRAFKNLGKALSTKQVTAGALQVGTTLGHVVAGFFIALFTTYFFLYEGERIWAWLVRLLPRGGWERVDAAARQGWVSLTAFVRATVLVALVDAVGITLVAVVLRVPFALPIGVLVFLASFVPLVGAFVSGSVAVLVALVARGPVTAALMLAGVLAVQQMEAHLLQPFLMGRFVRLHPMAILLAIAAGGYLFGIGGALFAVPLVAVTNGVVRSVAADSRTRRTGTPGTPRTGPPDTPGGGAAEPATGPGGPPAQTPPAGETPSGEVPSASEVPPPGEVPPPGEVPPPEATTSPPPGEEASGPGEEPPPPDEPRADR
;
A
#
# COMPACT_ATOMS: atom_id res chain seq x y z
N MET A 1 -31.70 -7.18 -56.45
CA MET A 1 -31.67 -6.16 -57.53
C MET A 1 -30.59 -5.16 -57.12
N ILE A 2 -29.30 -5.41 -57.33
CA ILE A 2 -28.50 -5.32 -58.58
C ILE A 2 -28.75 -4.00 -59.34
N ASN A 3 -27.81 -3.06 -59.19
CA ASN A 3 -27.13 -2.27 -60.23
C ASN A 3 -26.07 -1.42 -59.50
N ASP A 4 -24.74 -1.55 -59.63
CA ASP A 4 -23.80 -1.56 -60.77
C ASP A 4 -23.80 -0.31 -61.68
N GLY A 5 -22.57 0.18 -61.92
CA GLY A 5 -22.18 1.30 -62.79
C GLY A 5 -21.40 2.36 -62.02
N GLY A 6 -20.05 2.44 -62.04
CA GLY A 6 -19.15 2.45 -63.20
C GLY A 6 -18.57 3.87 -63.28
N GLY A 7 -17.28 4.09 -63.00
CA GLY A 7 -16.19 4.11 -63.98
C GLY A 7 -15.86 5.57 -64.36
N THR A 8 -14.82 6.18 -63.79
CA THR A 8 -13.47 6.40 -64.36
C THR A 8 -13.42 7.27 -65.62
N GLU A 9 -12.80 8.45 -65.49
CA GLU A 9 -12.08 9.16 -66.55
C GLU A 9 -10.85 9.83 -65.89
N SER A 10 -9.63 9.38 -66.22
CA SER A 10 -8.74 9.98 -67.25
C SER A 10 -7.75 10.93 -66.54
N GLY A 11 -6.43 10.85 -66.68
CA GLY A 11 -5.58 10.26 -67.70
C GLY A 11 -4.34 11.17 -67.83
N GLU A 12 -3.21 10.59 -68.26
CA GLU A 12 -1.97 11.24 -68.72
C GLU A 12 -1.02 11.89 -67.68
N GLY A 13 0.29 11.61 -67.66
CA GLY A 13 1.10 10.78 -68.56
C GLY A 13 2.59 10.69 -68.16
N ALA A 14 3.20 9.57 -68.59
CA ALA A 14 4.59 9.31 -69.03
C ALA A 14 5.78 9.95 -68.27
N ALA A 15 6.70 9.18 -67.66
CA ALA A 15 7.84 8.41 -68.26
C ALA A 15 8.87 9.33 -68.97
N GLY A 16 10.19 9.24 -68.85
CA GLY A 16 11.17 8.35 -68.23
C GLY A 16 12.58 8.92 -68.59
N THR A 17 13.62 8.75 -67.78
CA THR A 17 14.79 7.86 -67.99
C THR A 17 16.12 8.64 -68.09
N THR A 18 17.12 8.16 -67.32
CA THR A 18 18.59 8.13 -67.53
C THR A 18 19.42 9.40 -67.78
N GLY A 19 20.53 9.51 -67.01
CA GLY A 19 21.83 9.80 -67.62
C GLY A 19 22.79 10.76 -66.88
N ALA A 20 23.84 10.17 -66.33
CA ALA A 20 25.23 10.67 -66.29
C ALA A 20 25.71 11.71 -65.26
N ALA A 21 26.92 11.40 -64.79
CA ALA A 21 27.73 12.05 -63.77
C ALA A 21 28.53 13.26 -64.30
N GLY A 22 28.99 14.12 -63.38
CA GLY A 22 30.10 15.04 -63.70
C GLY A 22 30.19 16.33 -62.86
N ALA A 23 30.87 16.23 -61.71
CA ALA A 23 31.82 17.20 -61.16
C ALA A 23 31.40 18.61 -60.65
N ALA A 24 32.01 18.92 -59.50
CA ALA A 24 32.49 20.22 -59.01
C ALA A 24 31.51 21.16 -58.27
N GLY A 25 31.91 21.53 -57.04
CA GLY A 25 31.42 22.74 -56.37
C GLY A 25 31.17 22.58 -54.88
N GLY A 26 32.23 22.55 -54.07
CA GLY A 26 32.13 22.56 -52.62
C GLY A 26 31.66 23.90 -52.04
N ARG A 27 30.83 23.86 -50.99
CA ARG A 27 31.07 24.47 -49.67
C ARG A 27 29.84 24.38 -48.76
N PRO A 28 30.01 24.02 -47.46
CA PRO A 28 28.91 23.87 -46.50
C PRO A 28 28.55 25.20 -45.81
N ARG A 29 27.26 25.52 -45.73
CA ARG A 29 26.72 26.64 -44.94
C ARG A 29 26.32 26.17 -43.54
N SER A 30 27.32 26.08 -42.65
CA SER A 30 27.13 25.89 -41.21
C SER A 30 27.91 26.96 -40.45
N ARG A 31 27.50 28.24 -40.56
CA ARG A 31 28.03 29.34 -39.74
C ARG A 31 26.96 30.42 -39.55
N LEU A 32 26.03 30.17 -38.62
CA LEU A 32 25.04 31.17 -38.20
C LEU A 32 24.85 31.23 -36.67
N LEU A 33 25.85 30.80 -35.89
CA LEU A 33 25.81 30.85 -34.42
C LEU A 33 27.16 31.22 -33.78
N SER A 34 27.82 32.29 -34.27
CA SER A 34 29.03 32.82 -33.61
C SER A 34 29.12 34.36 -33.55
N ALA A 35 28.04 35.08 -33.84
CA ALA A 35 28.07 36.55 -33.93
C ALA A 35 27.54 37.33 -32.70
N VAL A 36 27.15 36.68 -31.59
CA VAL A 36 26.52 37.40 -30.44
C VAL A 36 27.35 37.33 -29.14
N ARG A 37 28.58 36.79 -29.16
CA ARG A 37 29.43 36.68 -27.95
C ARG A 37 30.73 37.49 -27.98
N ARG A 38 30.80 38.56 -28.77
CA ARG A 38 31.97 39.47 -28.84
C ARG A 38 31.61 40.96 -28.76
N LEU A 39 30.75 41.33 -27.80
CA LEU A 39 30.49 42.74 -27.48
C LEU A 39 30.43 43.00 -25.96
N ARG A 40 31.19 42.25 -25.15
CA ARG A 40 31.28 42.49 -23.69
C ARG A 40 32.68 42.59 -23.11
N THR A 41 33.71 42.73 -23.95
CA THR A 41 35.10 42.93 -23.48
C THR A 41 35.83 43.87 -24.43
N SER A 42 35.43 45.15 -24.45
CA SER A 42 36.26 46.24 -24.99
C SER A 42 35.80 47.58 -24.42
N ARG A 43 35.88 47.72 -23.09
CA ARG A 43 35.75 49.02 -22.42
C ARG A 43 36.60 49.08 -21.15
N SER A 44 37.84 48.62 -21.26
CA SER A 44 38.92 48.86 -20.30
C SER A 44 40.21 48.93 -21.10
N GLY A 45 40.86 50.09 -21.12
CA GLY A 45 42.10 50.34 -21.87
C GLY A 45 41.96 51.38 -22.99
N ALA A 46 41.56 52.60 -22.65
CA ALA A 46 41.76 53.78 -23.50
C ALA A 46 41.69 55.05 -22.64
N ARG A 47 42.68 55.22 -21.77
CA ARG A 47 43.00 56.49 -21.11
C ARG A 47 44.50 56.51 -20.93
N ASP A 48 45.20 56.90 -21.98
CA ASP A 48 46.51 57.52 -21.89
C ASP A 48 46.72 58.35 -23.16
N GLN A 49 47.07 59.62 -22.91
CA GLN A 49 47.62 60.61 -23.84
C GLN A 49 46.67 61.27 -24.86
N ALA A 50 46.20 62.47 -24.51
CA ALA A 50 46.58 63.73 -25.18
C ALA A 50 45.64 64.87 -24.75
N GLY A 51 46.18 65.96 -24.22
CA GLY A 51 45.38 67.16 -23.94
C GLY A 51 46.00 68.07 -22.90
N GLN A 52 47.08 68.74 -23.28
CA GLN A 52 47.74 69.78 -22.51
C GLN A 52 47.05 71.14 -22.75
N ALA A 53 46.46 71.73 -21.71
CA ALA A 53 46.33 73.18 -21.48
C ALA A 53 45.61 73.45 -20.13
N ASP A 54 46.35 74.00 -19.17
CA ASP A 54 45.93 74.65 -17.92
C ASP A 54 45.51 76.13 -18.17
N PRO A 55 45.07 76.94 -17.19
CA PRO A 55 44.21 76.72 -16.00
C PRO A 55 43.19 77.88 -15.78
N GLU A 56 42.16 77.71 -14.94
CA GLU A 56 41.70 78.69 -13.90
C GLU A 56 40.28 78.38 -13.33
N ALA A 57 40.14 78.70 -12.03
CA ALA A 57 38.92 78.98 -11.25
C ALA A 57 38.18 77.83 -10.50
N GLY A 58 38.50 77.73 -9.19
CA GLY A 58 37.50 77.66 -8.10
C GLY A 58 37.12 76.27 -7.52
N PRO A 59 37.27 76.02 -6.20
CA PRO A 59 36.73 74.82 -5.56
C PRO A 59 35.30 75.06 -5.04
N GLU A 60 34.31 74.37 -5.62
CA GLU A 60 32.99 74.20 -4.98
C GLU A 60 32.97 72.91 -4.13
N PRO A 61 32.46 72.95 -2.89
CA PRO A 61 32.49 71.81 -1.99
C PRO A 61 31.46 70.74 -2.37
N ALA A 62 31.89 69.49 -2.23
CA ALA A 62 31.11 68.29 -2.44
C ALA A 62 29.76 68.34 -1.70
N ALA A 63 28.67 68.32 -2.46
CA ALA A 63 27.37 67.93 -1.96
C ALA A 63 27.47 66.48 -1.47
N GLN A 64 27.41 66.32 -0.15
CA GLN A 64 27.26 65.05 0.52
C GLN A 64 25.95 64.43 0.02
N GLY A 65 26.06 63.42 -0.83
CA GLY A 65 24.95 62.53 -1.11
C GLY A 65 24.56 61.87 0.21
N GLU A 66 23.39 62.22 0.71
CA GLU A 66 22.72 61.53 1.79
C GLU A 66 22.75 60.03 1.47
N HIS A 67 23.47 59.26 2.29
CA HIS A 67 23.31 57.82 2.35
C HIS A 67 21.83 57.59 2.69
N PRO A 68 21.00 57.00 1.80
CA PRO A 68 19.68 56.58 2.21
C PRO A 68 19.93 55.61 3.35
N ALA A 69 19.44 55.95 4.53
CA ALA A 69 19.54 55.13 5.70
C ALA A 69 19.18 53.70 5.30
N ASP A 70 20.16 52.81 5.44
CA ASP A 70 20.04 51.38 5.24
C ASP A 70 19.13 50.85 6.37
N HIS A 71 17.85 51.20 6.30
CA HIS A 71 16.76 50.60 7.07
C HIS A 71 16.37 49.27 6.41
N ALA A 72 17.35 48.53 5.88
CA ALA A 72 17.20 47.12 5.62
C ALA A 72 17.18 46.43 6.98
N GLU A 73 15.97 46.28 7.50
CA GLU A 73 15.63 45.51 8.70
C GLU A 73 16.56 44.30 8.84
N VAL A 74 17.37 44.34 9.90
CA VAL A 74 18.21 43.24 10.37
C VAL A 74 17.28 42.17 10.96
N VAL A 75 16.46 41.56 10.09
CA VAL A 75 15.64 40.40 10.44
C VAL A 75 16.63 39.26 10.70
N PRO A 76 16.69 38.71 11.93
CA PRO A 76 17.60 37.63 12.26
C PRO A 76 17.45 36.46 11.28
N HIS A 77 18.56 35.83 10.88
CA HIS A 77 18.55 34.76 9.88
C HIS A 77 17.58 33.62 10.25
N GLY A 78 17.46 33.30 11.54
CA GLY A 78 16.50 32.31 12.04
C GLY A 78 15.03 32.69 11.77
N LEU A 79 14.68 33.98 11.85
CA LEU A 79 13.32 34.46 11.56
C LEU A 79 13.02 34.45 10.06
N ARG A 80 14.01 34.71 9.20
CA ARG A 80 13.88 34.56 7.74
C ARG A 80 13.67 33.10 7.35
N VAL A 81 14.50 32.18 7.86
CA VAL A 81 14.34 30.74 7.62
C VAL A 81 13.00 30.25 8.15
N ALA A 82 12.60 30.63 9.36
CA ALA A 82 11.29 30.29 9.91
C ALA A 82 10.15 30.79 9.01
N SER A 83 10.21 32.04 8.52
CA SER A 83 9.19 32.59 7.63
C SER A 83 9.11 31.85 6.28
N GLU A 84 10.24 31.42 5.72
CA GLU A 84 10.28 30.65 4.49
C GLU A 84 9.67 29.24 4.67
N TRP A 85 9.95 28.59 5.79
CA TRP A 85 9.34 27.31 6.15
C TRP A 85 7.85 27.47 6.42
N THR A 86 7.45 28.50 7.16
CA THR A 86 6.04 28.77 7.50
C THR A 86 5.22 29.02 6.26
N TRP A 87 5.65 29.85 5.31
CA TRP A 87 4.87 30.09 4.09
C TRP A 87 4.78 28.85 3.18
N ARG A 88 5.86 28.08 3.05
CA ARG A 88 5.85 26.81 2.30
C ARG A 88 4.92 25.80 2.95
N LEU A 89 4.95 25.70 4.29
CA LEU A 89 4.02 24.86 5.05
C LEU A 89 2.58 25.32 4.89
N LEU A 90 2.31 26.63 4.96
CA LEU A 90 0.98 27.19 4.74
C LEU A 90 0.46 26.88 3.34
N LEU A 91 1.30 27.01 2.30
CA LEU A 91 0.92 26.61 0.94
C LEU A 91 0.65 25.10 0.83
N LEU A 92 1.46 24.26 1.48
CA LEU A 92 1.24 22.82 1.48
C LEU A 92 -0.07 22.46 2.19
N VAL A 93 -0.36 23.09 3.32
CA VAL A 93 -1.62 22.91 4.05
C VAL A 93 -2.81 23.42 3.24
N ALA A 94 -2.72 24.62 2.65
CA ALA A 94 -3.76 25.18 1.80
C ALA A 94 -4.02 24.30 0.58
N GLY A 95 -2.96 23.86 -0.11
CA GLY A 95 -3.07 22.92 -1.22
C GLY A 95 -3.70 21.59 -0.79
N GLY A 96 -3.30 21.05 0.36
CA GLY A 96 -3.89 19.84 0.95
C GLY A 96 -5.38 19.99 1.28
N LEU A 97 -5.80 21.13 1.82
CA LEU A 97 -7.20 21.44 2.10
C LEU A 97 -8.03 21.57 0.82
N VAL A 98 -7.49 22.21 -0.22
CA VAL A 98 -8.17 22.31 -1.53
C VAL A 98 -8.34 20.93 -2.15
N VAL A 99 -7.29 20.09 -2.15
CA VAL A 99 -7.39 18.71 -2.65
C VAL A 99 -8.39 17.91 -1.81
N GLY A 100 -8.33 18.02 -0.48
CA GLY A 100 -9.27 17.36 0.42
C GLY A 100 -10.72 17.76 0.15
N TYR A 101 -10.99 19.06 0.00
CA TYR A 101 -12.30 19.59 -0.33
C TYR A 101 -12.81 19.05 -1.67
N VAL A 102 -11.98 19.08 -2.71
CA VAL A 102 -12.31 18.52 -4.03
C VAL A 102 -12.60 17.01 -3.93
N LEU A 103 -11.82 16.25 -3.16
CA LEU A 103 -12.05 14.82 -2.99
C LEU A 103 -13.36 14.51 -2.23
N ILE A 104 -13.73 15.35 -1.26
CA ILE A 104 -15.00 15.22 -0.53
C ILE A 104 -16.18 15.50 -1.47
N GLU A 105 -16.10 16.59 -2.23
CA GLU A 105 -17.14 16.98 -3.20
C GLU A 105 -17.32 15.93 -4.31
N LEU A 106 -16.21 15.33 -4.78
CA LEU A 106 -16.22 14.26 -5.78
C LEU A 106 -16.35 12.85 -5.18
N SER A 107 -16.72 12.70 -3.91
CA SER A 107 -16.77 11.40 -3.22
C SER A 107 -17.61 10.35 -3.94
N VAL A 108 -18.68 10.76 -4.64
CA VAL A 108 -19.54 9.90 -5.48
C VAL A 108 -18.76 9.16 -6.57
N VAL A 109 -17.66 9.73 -7.08
CA VAL A 109 -16.78 9.13 -8.09
C VAL A 109 -15.52 8.58 -7.46
N VAL A 110 -14.92 9.32 -6.52
CA VAL A 110 -13.66 8.97 -5.87
C VAL A 110 -13.78 7.64 -5.12
N VAL A 111 -14.83 7.44 -4.32
CA VAL A 111 -15.01 6.20 -3.54
C VAL A 111 -15.10 4.96 -4.46
N PRO A 112 -15.97 4.93 -5.50
CA PRO A 112 -15.98 3.85 -6.49
C PRO A 112 -14.65 3.60 -7.20
N VAL A 113 -13.92 4.66 -7.56
CA VAL A 113 -12.60 4.52 -8.18
C VAL A 113 -11.61 3.88 -7.22
N PHE A 114 -11.60 4.28 -5.94
CA PHE A 114 -10.78 3.63 -4.91
C PHE A 114 -11.13 2.16 -4.74
N ILE A 115 -12.42 1.80 -4.71
CA ILE A 115 -12.88 0.40 -4.70
C ILE A 115 -12.32 -0.33 -5.92
N ALA A 116 -12.42 0.27 -7.11
CA ALA A 116 -11.90 -0.33 -8.34
C ALA A 116 -10.40 -0.55 -8.29
N ILE A 117 -9.61 0.37 -7.71
CA ILE A 117 -8.16 0.19 -7.51
C ILE A 117 -7.90 -1.04 -6.62
N LEU A 118 -8.60 -1.19 -5.49
CA LEU A 118 -8.43 -2.33 -4.59
C LEU A 118 -8.83 -3.65 -5.24
N VAL A 119 -9.98 -3.68 -5.90
CA VAL A 119 -10.47 -4.86 -6.62
C VAL A 119 -9.51 -5.22 -7.75
N THR A 120 -9.02 -4.23 -8.49
CA THR A 120 -8.00 -4.45 -9.53
C THR A 120 -6.75 -5.07 -8.91
N ALA A 121 -6.21 -4.50 -7.83
CA ALA A 121 -5.02 -5.02 -7.15
C ALA A 121 -5.19 -6.50 -6.73
N LEU A 122 -6.40 -6.89 -6.31
CA LEU A 122 -6.73 -8.29 -6.02
C LEU A 122 -6.78 -9.17 -7.29
N LEU A 123 -7.37 -8.65 -8.37
CA LEU A 123 -7.67 -9.41 -9.59
C LEU A 123 -6.54 -9.45 -10.63
N VAL A 124 -5.52 -8.58 -10.54
CA VAL A 124 -4.36 -8.59 -11.45
C VAL A 124 -3.71 -9.96 -11.60
N PRO A 125 -3.36 -10.71 -10.53
CA PRO A 125 -2.73 -12.02 -10.69
C PRO A 125 -3.64 -13.03 -11.41
N ALA A 126 -4.94 -13.05 -11.10
CA ALA A 126 -5.91 -13.92 -11.76
C ALA A 126 -6.04 -13.59 -13.26
N THR A 127 -6.16 -12.29 -13.58
CA THR A 127 -6.20 -11.81 -14.97
C THR A 127 -4.90 -12.12 -15.71
N GLY A 128 -3.76 -12.02 -15.03
CA GLY A 128 -2.44 -12.38 -15.57
C GLY A 128 -2.38 -13.84 -16.02
N VAL A 129 -2.89 -14.77 -15.21
CA VAL A 129 -2.94 -16.21 -15.56
C VAL A 129 -3.87 -16.45 -16.75
N ILE A 130 -5.08 -15.88 -16.74
CA ILE A 130 -6.06 -16.05 -17.82
C ILE A 130 -5.55 -15.42 -19.14
N SER A 131 -4.88 -14.28 -19.06
CA SER A 131 -4.32 -13.58 -20.24
C SER A 131 -3.20 -14.34 -20.95
N LYS A 132 -2.69 -15.44 -20.37
CA LYS A 132 -1.78 -16.35 -21.08
C LYS A 132 -2.50 -17.19 -22.14
N ALA A 133 -3.81 -17.40 -21.99
CA ALA A 133 -4.60 -18.27 -22.88
C ALA A 133 -5.54 -17.49 -23.82
N VAL A 134 -5.96 -16.27 -23.45
CA VAL A 134 -6.93 -15.45 -24.21
C VAL A 134 -6.46 -13.99 -24.30
N PRO A 135 -6.95 -13.20 -25.28
CA PRO A 135 -6.59 -11.77 -25.37
C PRO A 135 -6.92 -11.01 -24.08
N ARG A 136 -6.14 -9.96 -23.80
CA ARG A 136 -6.18 -9.20 -22.54
C ARG A 136 -7.59 -8.68 -22.18
N SER A 137 -8.37 -8.24 -23.18
CA SER A 137 -9.76 -7.79 -22.99
C SER A 137 -10.67 -8.91 -22.49
N LEU A 138 -10.59 -10.08 -23.11
CA LEU A 138 -11.37 -11.25 -22.71
C LEU A 138 -10.91 -11.77 -21.35
N ALA A 139 -9.60 -11.75 -21.06
CA ALA A 139 -9.09 -12.09 -19.74
C ALA A 139 -9.67 -11.17 -18.65
N ALA A 140 -9.65 -9.85 -18.86
CA ALA A 140 -10.21 -8.89 -17.91
C ALA A 140 -11.72 -9.12 -17.71
N PHE A 141 -12.47 -9.34 -18.79
CA PHE A 141 -13.90 -9.65 -18.73
C PHE A 141 -14.18 -10.93 -17.95
N LEU A 142 -13.48 -12.03 -18.26
CA LEU A 142 -13.66 -13.32 -17.60
C LEU A 142 -13.29 -13.26 -16.12
N THR A 143 -12.22 -12.56 -15.74
CA THR A 143 -11.88 -12.36 -14.32
C THR A 143 -12.97 -11.58 -13.59
N LEU A 144 -13.50 -10.51 -14.20
CA LEU A 144 -14.56 -9.71 -13.59
C LEU A 144 -15.86 -10.50 -13.47
N LEU A 145 -16.19 -11.29 -14.49
CA LEU A 145 -17.34 -12.22 -14.46
C LEU A 145 -17.17 -13.27 -13.36
N ALA A 146 -15.98 -13.85 -13.21
CA ALA A 146 -15.68 -14.80 -12.14
C ALA A 146 -15.85 -14.16 -10.76
N LEU A 147 -15.38 -12.92 -10.56
CA LEU A 147 -15.63 -12.18 -9.32
C LEU A 147 -17.13 -12.02 -9.06
N PHE A 148 -17.91 -11.64 -10.08
CA PHE A 148 -19.36 -11.48 -9.97
C PHE A 148 -20.04 -12.78 -9.56
N VAL A 149 -19.69 -13.90 -10.22
CA VAL A 149 -20.22 -15.23 -9.88
C VAL A 149 -19.89 -15.63 -8.44
N VAL A 150 -18.65 -15.40 -7.98
CA VAL A 150 -18.26 -15.71 -6.60
C VAL A 150 -19.04 -14.86 -5.60
N VAL A 151 -19.09 -13.54 -5.79
CA VAL A 151 -19.76 -12.62 -4.85
C VAL A 151 -21.27 -12.86 -4.82
N PHE A 152 -21.93 -12.87 -5.97
CA PHE A 152 -23.39 -13.10 -6.03
C PHE A 152 -23.75 -14.52 -5.64
N GLY A 153 -22.90 -15.51 -5.94
CA GLY A 153 -23.06 -16.89 -5.48
C GLY A 153 -23.04 -16.98 -3.96
N LEU A 154 -22.05 -16.36 -3.30
CA LEU A 154 -21.99 -16.30 -1.83
C LEU A 154 -23.19 -15.57 -1.23
N LEU A 155 -23.56 -14.40 -1.77
CA LEU A 155 -24.73 -13.65 -1.29
C LEU A 155 -26.04 -14.43 -1.44
N THR A 156 -26.21 -15.13 -2.56
CA THR A 156 -27.38 -15.99 -2.81
C THR A 156 -27.42 -17.15 -1.82
N LEU A 157 -26.27 -17.79 -1.58
CA LEU A 157 -26.15 -18.89 -0.62
C LEU A 157 -26.53 -18.42 0.81
N VAL A 158 -25.98 -17.27 1.24
CA VAL A 158 -26.34 -16.66 2.52
C VAL A 158 -27.84 -16.32 2.57
N GLY A 159 -28.36 -15.67 1.54
CA GLY A 159 -29.76 -15.28 1.45
C GLY A 159 -30.71 -16.47 1.51
N GLN A 160 -30.37 -17.57 0.83
CA GLN A 160 -31.13 -18.82 0.88
C GLN A 160 -31.09 -19.46 2.26
N GLN A 161 -29.92 -19.51 2.92
CA GLN A 161 -29.83 -20.05 4.27
C GLN A 161 -30.62 -19.22 5.28
N ILE A 162 -30.57 -17.89 5.17
CA ILE A 162 -31.39 -17.00 5.99
C ILE A 162 -32.88 -17.25 5.69
N ALA A 163 -33.30 -17.31 4.43
CA ALA A 163 -34.70 -17.50 4.06
C ALA A 163 -35.27 -18.85 4.57
N VAL A 164 -34.52 -19.94 4.41
CA VAL A 164 -34.92 -21.27 4.90
C VAL A 164 -34.91 -21.34 6.43
N GLY A 165 -33.91 -20.73 7.07
CA GLY A 165 -33.81 -20.77 8.52
C GLY A 165 -34.56 -19.67 9.26
N TYR A 166 -35.15 -18.69 8.57
CA TYR A 166 -35.86 -17.56 9.17
C TYR A 166 -36.98 -17.99 10.10
N GLN A 167 -37.75 -19.03 9.72
CA GLN A 167 -38.83 -19.55 10.57
C GLN A 167 -38.30 -20.23 11.85
N GLY A 168 -37.11 -20.84 11.80
CA GLY A 168 -36.44 -21.44 12.95
C GLY A 168 -35.77 -20.38 13.85
N LEU A 169 -35.06 -19.42 13.24
CA LEU A 169 -34.44 -18.28 13.91
C LEU A 169 -35.47 -17.46 14.66
N TYR A 170 -36.58 -17.10 14.03
CA TYR A 170 -37.60 -16.27 14.66
C TYR A 170 -38.13 -16.93 15.95
N LYS A 171 -38.44 -18.23 15.90
CA LYS A 171 -38.90 -18.98 17.07
C LYS A 171 -37.81 -19.09 18.15
N GLN A 172 -36.56 -19.34 17.76
CA GLN A 172 -35.43 -19.41 18.70
C GLN A 172 -35.09 -18.06 19.33
N VAL A 173 -35.13 -16.97 18.56
CA VAL A 173 -34.96 -15.59 19.07
C VAL A 173 -36.03 -15.27 20.11
N VAL A 174 -37.30 -15.54 19.80
CA VAL A 174 -38.39 -15.31 20.75
C VAL A 174 -38.22 -16.17 22.02
N SER A 175 -37.84 -17.44 21.86
CA SER A 175 -37.61 -18.34 23.00
C SER A 175 -36.41 -17.93 23.85
N GLY A 176 -35.27 -17.60 23.23
CA GLY A 176 -34.05 -17.20 23.93
C GLY A 176 -34.19 -15.86 24.65
N VAL A 177 -34.95 -14.91 24.08
CA VAL A 177 -35.33 -13.69 24.78
C VAL A 177 -36.18 -14.01 26.02
N GLY A 178 -37.11 -14.95 25.91
CA GLY A 178 -37.90 -15.44 27.04
C GLY A 178 -37.06 -16.08 28.14
N GLU A 179 -36.05 -16.87 27.79
CA GLU A 179 -35.09 -17.46 28.75
C GLU A 179 -34.22 -16.40 29.42
N ILE A 180 -33.72 -15.41 28.68
CA ILE A 180 -32.96 -14.29 29.25
C ILE A 180 -33.85 -13.48 30.20
N GLN A 181 -35.10 -13.21 29.83
CA GLN A 181 -36.06 -12.54 30.70
C GLN A 181 -36.34 -13.35 31.96
N SER A 182 -36.54 -14.66 31.84
CA SER A 182 -36.69 -15.57 32.98
C SER A 182 -35.46 -15.56 33.89
N TRP A 183 -34.25 -15.57 33.32
CA TRP A 183 -33.00 -15.50 34.08
C TRP A 183 -32.79 -14.13 34.75
N LEU A 184 -33.21 -13.02 34.13
CA LEU A 184 -33.12 -11.69 34.72
C LEU A 184 -34.13 -11.47 35.86
N VAL A 185 -35.30 -12.11 35.76
CA VAL A 185 -36.39 -12.05 36.75
C VAL A 185 -36.09 -12.97 37.93
N HIS A 186 -35.59 -14.18 37.70
CA HIS A 186 -35.32 -15.19 38.74
C HIS A 186 -33.85 -15.25 39.17
N GLY A 187 -32.97 -14.49 38.53
CA GLY A 187 -31.55 -14.40 38.85
C GLY A 187 -31.23 -13.32 39.89
N PRO A 188 -29.95 -13.18 40.26
CA PRO A 188 -29.53 -12.37 41.41
C PRO A 188 -29.85 -10.87 41.29
N PHE A 189 -30.15 -10.38 40.08
CA PHE A 189 -30.39 -8.97 39.78
C PHE A 189 -31.84 -8.49 40.00
N HIS A 190 -32.81 -9.39 40.23
CA HIS A 190 -34.22 -9.09 40.57
C HIS A 190 -34.85 -7.95 39.74
N VAL A 191 -34.61 -7.93 38.43
CA VAL A 191 -35.14 -6.87 37.56
C VAL A 191 -36.64 -7.10 37.34
N SER A 192 -37.46 -6.06 37.54
CA SER A 192 -38.91 -6.19 37.40
C SER A 192 -39.32 -6.51 35.96
N GLN A 193 -40.33 -7.37 35.77
CA GLN A 193 -40.85 -7.70 34.43
C GLN A 193 -41.32 -6.45 33.67
N GLU A 194 -41.87 -5.45 34.37
CA GLU A 194 -42.28 -4.17 33.80
C GLU A 194 -41.12 -3.35 33.22
N GLU A 195 -39.93 -3.37 33.83
CA GLU A 195 -38.75 -2.67 33.28
C GLU A 195 -38.22 -3.34 32.02
N ILE A 196 -38.19 -4.67 32.00
CA ILE A 196 -37.79 -5.44 30.82
C ILE A 196 -38.78 -5.22 29.67
N ASN A 197 -40.08 -5.33 29.93
CA ASN A 197 -41.11 -5.07 28.93
C ASN A 197 -41.10 -3.63 28.42
N ARG A 198 -40.81 -2.64 29.29
CA ARG A 198 -40.65 -1.24 28.87
C ARG A 198 -39.42 -1.07 27.97
N ALA A 199 -38.28 -1.67 28.28
CA ALA A 199 -37.09 -1.60 27.44
C ALA A 199 -37.32 -2.21 26.04
N PHE A 200 -37.93 -3.40 25.97
CA PHE A 200 -38.28 -4.04 24.70
C PHE A 200 -39.30 -3.24 23.89
N LYS A 201 -40.33 -2.69 24.56
CA LYS A 201 -41.34 -1.84 23.90
C LYS A 201 -40.75 -0.53 23.40
N ASN A 202 -39.77 0.04 24.11
CA ASN A 202 -39.05 1.24 23.67
C ASN A 202 -38.13 0.94 22.49
N LEU A 203 -37.45 -0.22 22.47
CA LEU A 203 -36.65 -0.67 21.34
C LEU A 203 -37.52 -0.93 20.09
N GLY A 204 -38.66 -1.62 20.26
CA GLY A 204 -39.62 -1.86 19.19
C GLY A 204 -40.25 -0.56 18.66
N LYS A 205 -40.55 0.40 19.53
CA LYS A 205 -41.00 1.74 19.12
C LYS A 205 -39.90 2.52 18.41
N ALA A 206 -38.66 2.50 18.88
CA ALA A 206 -37.54 3.16 18.21
C ALA A 206 -37.34 2.63 16.77
N LEU A 207 -37.54 1.32 16.56
CA LEU A 207 -37.50 0.68 15.25
C LEU A 207 -38.74 0.96 14.38
N SER A 208 -39.91 1.22 15.00
CA SER A 208 -41.20 1.36 14.30
C SER A 208 -41.67 2.81 14.09
N THR A 209 -40.98 3.81 14.66
CA THR A 209 -41.45 5.21 14.56
C THR A 209 -41.03 5.82 13.22
N LYS A 210 -41.80 6.82 12.77
CA LYS A 210 -41.76 7.66 11.55
C LYS A 210 -40.39 8.05 10.93
N GLN A 211 -39.26 7.72 11.55
CA GLN A 211 -37.92 7.74 10.94
C GLN A 211 -37.79 6.79 9.74
N VAL A 212 -38.58 5.71 9.69
CA VAL A 212 -38.59 4.79 8.54
C VAL A 212 -39.13 5.46 7.27
N THR A 213 -40.07 6.41 7.38
CA THR A 213 -40.69 7.08 6.22
C THR A 213 -39.84 8.25 5.69
N ALA A 214 -39.21 9.04 6.57
CA ALA A 214 -38.19 10.02 6.17
C ALA A 214 -36.91 9.33 5.65
N GLY A 215 -36.57 8.17 6.24
CA GLY A 215 -35.53 7.28 5.75
C GLY A 215 -35.83 6.72 4.36
N ALA A 216 -37.08 6.43 4.02
CA ALA A 216 -37.43 5.85 2.70
C ALA A 216 -37.06 6.76 1.51
N LEU A 217 -37.26 8.09 1.62
CA LEU A 217 -36.86 9.03 0.57
C LEU A 217 -35.33 9.18 0.47
N GLN A 218 -34.65 9.21 1.62
CA GLN A 218 -33.18 9.26 1.71
C GLN A 218 -32.52 7.95 1.25
N VAL A 219 -33.19 6.81 1.45
CA VAL A 219 -32.78 5.49 0.95
C VAL A 219 -32.91 5.43 -0.57
N GLY A 220 -33.96 6.01 -1.16
CA GLY A 220 -34.13 6.08 -2.62
C GLY A 220 -32.99 6.84 -3.31
N THR A 221 -32.61 8.02 -2.81
CA THR A 221 -31.46 8.77 -3.34
C THR A 221 -30.13 8.06 -3.07
N THR A 222 -29.96 7.43 -1.91
CA THR A 222 -28.76 6.67 -1.57
C THR A 222 -28.59 5.45 -2.48
N LEU A 223 -29.68 4.75 -2.80
CA LEU A 223 -29.65 3.60 -3.70
C LEU A 223 -29.21 4.01 -5.11
N GLY A 224 -29.67 5.16 -5.60
CA GLY A 224 -29.20 5.73 -6.88
C GLY A 224 -27.69 5.97 -6.88
N HIS A 225 -27.13 6.56 -5.82
CA HIS A 225 -25.69 6.77 -5.67
C HIS A 225 -24.91 5.46 -5.55
N VAL A 226 -25.44 4.46 -4.84
CA VAL A 226 -24.82 3.14 -4.71
C VAL A 226 -24.80 2.41 -6.05
N VAL A 227 -25.89 2.45 -6.81
CA VAL A 227 -25.97 1.84 -8.14
C VAL A 227 -25.02 2.54 -9.12
N ALA A 228 -25.02 3.88 -9.14
CA ALA A 228 -24.08 4.65 -9.95
C ALA A 228 -22.63 4.30 -9.57
N GLY A 229 -22.31 4.29 -8.27
CA GLY A 229 -21.00 3.91 -7.77
C GLY A 229 -20.61 2.48 -8.11
N PHE A 230 -21.55 1.54 -8.07
CA PHE A 230 -21.34 0.16 -8.49
C PHE A 230 -20.91 0.09 -9.96
N PHE A 231 -21.64 0.76 -10.85
CA PHE A 231 -21.27 0.79 -12.28
C PHE A 231 -19.94 1.51 -12.51
N ILE A 232 -19.68 2.63 -11.85
CA ILE A 232 -18.38 3.33 -11.94
C ILE A 232 -17.25 2.39 -11.50
N ALA A 233 -17.40 1.72 -10.35
CA ALA A 233 -16.39 0.78 -9.86
C ALA A 233 -16.19 -0.39 -10.83
N LEU A 234 -17.29 -0.94 -11.38
CA LEU A 234 -17.27 -2.06 -12.32
C LEU A 234 -16.54 -1.70 -13.62
N PHE A 235 -16.94 -0.60 -14.27
CA PHE A 235 -16.31 -0.10 -15.50
C PHE A 235 -14.84 0.26 -15.26
N THR A 236 -14.55 0.97 -14.16
CA THR A 236 -13.19 1.37 -13.81
C THR A 236 -12.30 0.15 -13.57
N THR A 237 -12.79 -0.88 -12.87
CA THR A 237 -12.06 -2.13 -12.65
C THR A 237 -11.74 -2.82 -13.97
N TYR A 238 -12.73 -2.92 -14.87
CA TYR A 238 -12.52 -3.51 -16.20
C TYR A 238 -11.40 -2.78 -16.96
N PHE A 239 -11.45 -1.45 -17.04
CA PHE A 239 -10.44 -0.66 -17.75
C PHE A 239 -9.06 -0.71 -17.10
N PHE A 240 -8.99 -0.75 -15.76
CA PHE A 240 -7.72 -0.94 -15.06
C PHE A 240 -7.10 -2.32 -15.31
N LEU A 241 -7.90 -3.38 -15.39
CA LEU A 241 -7.42 -4.72 -15.74
C LEU A 241 -7.00 -4.84 -17.21
N TYR A 242 -7.77 -4.21 -18.11
CA TYR A 242 -7.55 -4.26 -19.55
C TYR A 242 -6.38 -3.37 -19.99
N GLU A 243 -6.40 -2.07 -19.65
CA GLU A 243 -5.49 -1.03 -20.16
C GLU A 243 -4.73 -0.26 -19.05
N GLY A 244 -4.59 -0.81 -17.84
CA GLY A 244 -3.99 -0.13 -16.69
C GLY A 244 -2.63 0.55 -16.95
N GLU A 245 -1.71 -0.10 -17.67
CA GLU A 245 -0.40 0.49 -18.00
C GLU A 245 -0.51 1.71 -18.92
N ARG A 246 -1.46 1.69 -19.86
CA ARG A 246 -1.71 2.80 -20.79
C ARG A 246 -2.34 3.98 -20.07
N ILE A 247 -3.29 3.71 -19.16
CA ILE A 247 -3.90 4.72 -18.28
C ILE A 247 -2.82 5.37 -17.42
N TRP A 248 -1.93 4.58 -16.82
CA TRP A 248 -0.81 5.09 -16.03
C TRP A 248 0.16 5.93 -16.85
N ALA A 249 0.57 5.45 -18.03
CA ALA A 249 1.46 6.20 -18.91
C ALA A 249 0.86 7.54 -19.35
N TRP A 250 -0.46 7.59 -19.58
CA TRP A 250 -1.17 8.84 -19.86
C TRP A 250 -1.17 9.78 -18.66
N LEU A 251 -1.39 9.26 -17.45
CA LEU A 251 -1.38 10.04 -16.21
C LEU A 251 0.00 10.65 -15.92
N VAL A 252 1.07 9.88 -16.09
CA VAL A 252 2.45 10.33 -15.87
C VAL A 252 2.87 11.40 -16.89
N ARG A 253 2.32 11.38 -18.10
CA ARG A 253 2.59 12.40 -19.15
C ARG A 253 2.01 13.77 -18.82
N LEU A 254 1.07 13.88 -17.89
CA LEU A 254 0.55 15.16 -17.42
C LEU A 254 1.54 15.89 -16.49
N LEU A 255 2.56 15.19 -15.97
CA LEU A 255 3.53 15.78 -15.07
C LEU A 255 4.63 16.56 -15.81
N PRO A 256 5.18 17.63 -15.20
CA PRO A 256 6.33 18.35 -15.74
C PRO A 256 7.55 17.44 -15.94
N ARG A 257 8.34 17.71 -17.00
CA ARG A 257 9.45 16.87 -17.51
C ARG A 257 10.55 16.49 -16.49
N GLY A 258 10.62 17.10 -15.31
CA GLY A 258 11.63 16.81 -14.28
C GLY A 258 11.18 15.90 -13.13
N GLY A 259 9.90 15.52 -13.05
CA GLY A 259 9.33 14.78 -11.91
C GLY A 259 8.80 13.37 -12.23
N TRP A 260 8.57 13.05 -13.51
CA TRP A 260 7.84 11.86 -13.93
C TRP A 260 8.53 10.54 -13.53
N GLU A 261 9.86 10.43 -13.62
CA GLU A 261 10.60 9.23 -13.22
C GLU A 261 10.44 8.91 -11.73
N ARG A 262 10.49 9.96 -10.88
CA ARG A 262 10.31 9.80 -9.43
C ARG A 262 8.90 9.34 -9.09
N VAL A 263 7.90 9.87 -9.81
CA VAL A 263 6.50 9.51 -9.60
C VAL A 263 6.20 8.11 -10.13
N ASP A 264 6.75 7.71 -11.29
CA ASP A 264 6.63 6.35 -11.81
C ASP A 264 7.24 5.32 -10.85
N ALA A 265 8.46 5.56 -10.38
CA ALA A 265 9.12 4.69 -9.42
C ALA A 265 8.33 4.58 -8.10
N ALA A 266 7.89 5.70 -7.54
CA ALA A 266 7.09 5.73 -6.31
C ALA A 266 5.74 5.02 -6.48
N ALA A 267 5.05 5.24 -7.61
CA ALA A 267 3.74 4.65 -7.87
C ALA A 267 3.83 3.13 -8.09
N ARG A 268 4.84 2.64 -8.82
CA ARG A 268 5.08 1.20 -8.97
C ARG A 268 5.32 0.53 -7.63
N GLN A 269 6.10 1.17 -6.76
CA GLN A 269 6.33 0.65 -5.40
C GLN A 269 5.06 0.70 -4.56
N GLY A 270 4.27 1.77 -4.67
CA GLY A 270 2.95 1.87 -4.05
C GLY A 270 2.02 0.76 -4.51
N TRP A 271 2.00 0.45 -5.82
CA TRP A 271 1.19 -0.61 -6.41
C TRP A 271 1.57 -2.01 -5.90
N VAL A 272 2.87 -2.31 -5.80
CA VAL A 272 3.36 -3.57 -5.20
C VAL A 272 2.90 -3.66 -3.74
N SER A 273 3.05 -2.58 -2.98
CA SER A 273 2.63 -2.52 -1.57
C SER A 273 1.13 -2.73 -1.40
N LEU A 274 0.33 -2.08 -2.26
CA LEU A 274 -1.13 -2.20 -2.25
C LEU A 274 -1.58 -3.62 -2.60
N THR A 275 -1.00 -4.20 -3.65
CA THR A 275 -1.31 -5.57 -4.09
C THR A 275 -0.96 -6.58 -3.00
N ALA A 276 0.18 -6.42 -2.33
CA ALA A 276 0.57 -7.26 -1.21
C ALA A 276 -0.40 -7.12 -0.03
N PHE A 277 -0.76 -5.89 0.33
CA PHE A 277 -1.72 -5.61 1.40
C PHE A 277 -3.09 -6.25 1.13
N VAL A 278 -3.68 -5.98 -0.05
CA VAL A 278 -5.00 -6.51 -0.40
C VAL A 278 -5.01 -8.04 -0.39
N ARG A 279 -3.95 -8.69 -0.90
CA ARG A 279 -3.82 -10.15 -0.86
C ARG A 279 -3.71 -10.69 0.57
N ALA A 280 -2.93 -10.03 1.43
CA ALA A 280 -2.83 -10.39 2.83
C ALA A 280 -4.18 -10.26 3.53
N THR A 281 -4.91 -9.17 3.31
CA THR A 281 -6.26 -8.95 3.88
C THR A 281 -7.25 -10.02 3.45
N VAL A 282 -7.28 -10.39 2.16
CA VAL A 282 -8.17 -11.45 1.67
C VAL A 282 -7.83 -12.81 2.29
N LEU A 283 -6.53 -13.11 2.46
CA LEU A 283 -6.11 -14.35 3.07
C LEU A 283 -6.45 -14.40 4.57
N VAL A 284 -6.25 -13.29 5.29
CA VAL A 284 -6.67 -13.13 6.69
C VAL A 284 -8.19 -13.33 6.80
N ALA A 285 -8.97 -12.61 6.00
CA ALA A 285 -10.42 -12.73 5.99
C ALA A 285 -10.90 -14.16 5.68
N LEU A 286 -10.21 -14.88 4.81
CA LEU A 286 -10.52 -16.28 4.50
C LEU A 286 -10.26 -17.19 5.71
N VAL A 287 -9.14 -17.00 6.40
CA VAL A 287 -8.82 -17.79 7.59
C VAL A 287 -9.80 -17.47 8.72
N ASP A 288 -10.17 -16.21 8.91
CA ASP A 288 -11.20 -15.82 9.89
C ASP A 288 -12.53 -16.50 9.57
N ALA A 289 -12.99 -16.41 8.32
CA ALA A 289 -14.24 -16.99 7.88
C ALA A 289 -14.27 -18.51 8.11
N VAL A 290 -13.21 -19.21 7.70
CA VAL A 290 -13.09 -20.66 7.88
C VAL A 290 -12.98 -21.02 9.36
N GLY A 291 -12.17 -20.31 10.13
CA GLY A 291 -11.96 -20.53 11.55
C GLY A 291 -13.24 -20.34 12.35
N ILE A 292 -13.95 -19.23 12.15
CA ILE A 292 -15.21 -18.96 12.83
C ILE A 292 -16.32 -19.93 12.39
N THR A 293 -16.41 -20.26 11.10
CA THR A 293 -17.36 -21.29 10.63
C THR A 293 -17.04 -22.64 11.25
N LEU A 294 -15.78 -23.04 11.37
CA LEU A 294 -15.40 -24.31 11.99
C LEU A 294 -15.82 -24.35 13.46
N VAL A 295 -15.55 -23.29 14.23
CA VAL A 295 -16.01 -23.16 15.62
C VAL A 295 -17.54 -23.28 15.68
N ALA A 296 -18.26 -22.55 14.84
CA ALA A 296 -19.72 -22.60 14.79
C ALA A 296 -20.26 -24.00 14.44
N VAL A 297 -19.62 -24.70 13.49
CA VAL A 297 -19.99 -26.08 13.11
C VAL A 297 -19.73 -27.06 14.24
N VAL A 298 -18.59 -26.99 14.91
CA VAL A 298 -18.22 -27.85 16.05
C VAL A 298 -19.21 -27.66 17.21
N LEU A 299 -19.57 -26.41 17.51
CA LEU A 299 -20.57 -26.06 18.51
C LEU A 299 -22.02 -26.31 18.02
N ARG A 300 -22.19 -26.76 16.77
CA ARG A 300 -23.46 -26.99 16.09
C ARG A 300 -24.41 -25.79 16.16
N VAL A 301 -23.85 -24.60 16.07
CA VAL A 301 -24.59 -23.34 15.95
C VAL A 301 -25.24 -23.30 14.56
N PRO A 302 -26.54 -23.00 14.45
CA PRO A 302 -27.17 -22.87 13.14
C PRO A 302 -26.57 -21.67 12.38
N PHE A 303 -26.69 -21.66 11.05
CA PHE A 303 -26.16 -20.57 10.21
C PHE A 303 -24.63 -20.41 10.26
N ALA A 304 -23.88 -21.47 10.61
CA ALA A 304 -22.41 -21.41 10.66
C ALA A 304 -21.76 -20.89 9.37
N LEU A 305 -22.32 -21.22 8.20
CA LEU A 305 -21.81 -20.76 6.91
C LEU A 305 -22.17 -19.28 6.63
N PRO A 306 -23.43 -18.82 6.83
CA PRO A 306 -23.78 -17.40 6.80
C PRO A 306 -22.95 -16.56 7.76
N ILE A 307 -22.68 -17.06 8.97
CA ILE A 307 -21.77 -16.42 9.92
C ILE A 307 -20.38 -16.29 9.30
N GLY A 308 -19.84 -17.37 8.70
CA GLY A 308 -18.55 -17.33 8.02
C GLY A 308 -18.48 -16.32 6.89
N VAL A 309 -19.50 -16.26 6.03
CA VAL A 309 -19.55 -15.28 4.94
C VAL A 309 -19.68 -13.86 5.49
N LEU A 310 -20.48 -13.66 6.54
CA LEU A 310 -20.57 -12.37 7.23
C LEU A 310 -19.21 -11.96 7.81
N VAL A 311 -18.49 -12.87 8.46
CA VAL A 311 -17.12 -12.65 8.95
C VAL A 311 -16.18 -12.30 7.80
N PHE A 312 -16.17 -13.08 6.72
CA PHE A 312 -15.36 -12.82 5.53
C PHE A 312 -15.57 -11.41 4.98
N LEU A 313 -16.82 -11.00 4.79
CA LEU A 313 -17.19 -9.68 4.28
C LEU A 313 -16.87 -8.57 5.29
N ALA A 314 -17.08 -8.82 6.58
CA ALA A 314 -16.82 -7.87 7.64
C ALA A 314 -15.33 -7.64 7.88
N SER A 315 -14.46 -8.65 7.69
CA SER A 315 -13.01 -8.56 7.90
C SER A 315 -12.30 -7.54 6.99
N PHE A 316 -12.96 -7.02 5.96
CA PHE A 316 -12.45 -5.89 5.17
C PHE A 316 -12.47 -4.54 5.92
N VAL A 317 -13.19 -4.46 7.05
CA VAL A 317 -13.22 -3.30 7.94
C VAL A 317 -12.46 -3.65 9.21
N PRO A 318 -11.18 -3.26 9.35
CA PRO A 318 -10.40 -3.59 10.54
C PRO A 318 -11.10 -3.10 11.82
N LEU A 319 -10.98 -3.86 12.91
CA LEU A 319 -11.59 -3.62 14.22
C LEU A 319 -13.12 -3.74 14.25
N VAL A 320 -13.82 -2.98 13.39
CA VAL A 320 -15.28 -2.99 13.31
C VAL A 320 -15.79 -4.33 12.83
N GLY A 321 -15.15 -4.90 11.81
CA GLY A 321 -15.53 -6.16 11.20
C GLY A 321 -15.52 -7.32 12.18
N ALA A 322 -14.40 -7.46 12.91
CA ALA A 322 -14.24 -8.50 13.92
C ALA A 322 -15.22 -8.32 15.09
N PHE A 323 -15.41 -7.08 15.56
CA PHE A 323 -16.36 -6.80 16.64
C PHE A 323 -17.80 -7.10 16.24
N VAL A 324 -18.26 -6.59 15.10
CA VAL A 324 -19.63 -6.76 14.61
C VAL A 324 -19.89 -8.21 14.25
N SER A 325 -19.03 -8.85 13.44
CA SER A 325 -19.25 -10.22 12.99
C SER A 325 -19.10 -11.23 14.13
N GLY A 326 -18.12 -11.06 15.02
CA GLY A 326 -17.96 -11.86 16.23
C GLY A 326 -19.14 -11.71 17.19
N SER A 327 -19.66 -10.50 17.39
CA SER A 327 -20.86 -10.28 18.19
C SER A 327 -22.07 -10.99 17.61
N VAL A 328 -22.30 -10.88 16.30
CA VAL A 328 -23.40 -11.60 15.62
C VAL A 328 -23.25 -13.11 15.81
N ALA A 329 -22.05 -13.65 15.63
CA ALA A 329 -21.78 -15.07 15.82
C ALA A 329 -22.10 -15.56 17.25
N VAL A 330 -21.65 -14.80 18.26
CA VAL A 330 -21.89 -15.11 19.68
C VAL A 330 -23.37 -14.96 20.04
N LEU A 331 -24.05 -13.92 19.54
CA LEU A 331 -25.49 -13.72 19.76
C LEU A 331 -26.33 -14.83 19.14
N VAL A 332 -26.00 -15.25 17.92
CA VAL A 332 -26.70 -16.39 17.28
C VAL A 332 -26.47 -17.67 18.08
N ALA A 333 -25.25 -17.91 18.59
CA ALA A 333 -24.98 -19.04 19.47
C ALA A 333 -25.77 -18.97 20.78
N LEU A 334 -25.86 -17.80 21.41
CA LEU A 334 -26.63 -17.57 22.63
C LEU A 334 -28.10 -17.89 22.44
N VAL A 335 -28.68 -17.36 21.37
CA VAL A 335 -30.09 -17.51 21.07
C VAL A 335 -30.45 -18.96 20.68
N ALA A 336 -29.59 -19.61 19.90
CA ALA A 336 -29.89 -20.94 19.37
C ALA A 336 -29.55 -22.08 20.32
N ARG A 337 -28.57 -21.89 21.22
CA ARG A 337 -27.93 -22.97 21.99
C ARG A 337 -27.66 -22.60 23.46
N GLY A 338 -28.05 -21.42 23.91
CA GLY A 338 -27.90 -20.97 25.29
C GLY A 338 -26.52 -20.41 25.65
N PRO A 339 -26.35 -19.96 26.91
CA PRO A 339 -25.21 -19.15 27.36
C PRO A 339 -23.87 -19.89 27.36
N VAL A 340 -23.87 -21.19 27.64
CA VAL A 340 -22.63 -22.00 27.64
C VAL A 340 -22.06 -22.08 26.22
N THR A 341 -22.89 -22.34 25.23
CA THR A 341 -22.47 -22.39 23.83
C THR A 341 -22.01 -21.03 23.32
N ALA A 342 -22.67 -19.94 23.76
CA ALA A 342 -22.24 -18.58 23.47
C ALA A 342 -20.85 -18.25 24.06
N ALA A 343 -20.59 -18.67 25.30
CA ALA A 343 -19.29 -18.49 25.94
C ALA A 343 -18.19 -19.28 25.21
N LEU A 344 -18.48 -20.52 24.78
CA LEU A 344 -17.57 -21.31 23.96
C LEU A 344 -17.36 -20.70 22.57
N MET A 345 -18.42 -20.13 21.97
CA MET A 345 -18.31 -19.43 20.70
C MET A 345 -17.44 -18.19 20.84
N LEU A 346 -17.61 -17.41 21.90
CA LEU A 346 -16.76 -16.26 22.21
C LEU A 346 -15.31 -16.70 22.41
N ALA A 347 -15.06 -17.76 23.18
CA ALA A 347 -13.73 -18.32 23.36
C ALA A 347 -13.10 -18.76 22.03
N GLY A 348 -13.89 -19.38 21.14
CA GLY A 348 -13.43 -19.75 19.79
C GLY A 348 -13.15 -18.53 18.90
N VAL A 349 -13.99 -17.50 18.94
CA VAL A 349 -13.75 -16.22 18.22
C VAL A 349 -12.44 -15.59 18.71
N LEU A 350 -12.26 -15.50 20.01
CA LEU A 350 -11.02 -14.97 20.60
C LEU A 350 -9.82 -15.84 20.23
N ALA A 351 -9.95 -17.17 20.25
CA ALA A 351 -8.87 -18.07 19.85
C ALA A 351 -8.46 -17.89 18.38
N VAL A 352 -9.43 -17.74 17.47
CA VAL A 352 -9.15 -17.45 16.05
C VAL A 352 -8.46 -16.09 15.91
N GLN A 353 -8.92 -15.06 16.61
CA GLN A 353 -8.26 -13.75 16.62
C GLN A 353 -6.85 -13.79 17.21
N GLN A 354 -6.62 -14.58 18.27
CA GLN A 354 -5.28 -14.74 18.83
C GLN A 354 -4.35 -15.48 17.85
N MET A 355 -4.86 -16.51 17.19
CA MET A 355 -4.14 -17.22 16.14
C MET A 355 -3.79 -16.28 14.98
N GLU A 356 -4.74 -15.45 14.57
CA GLU A 356 -4.52 -14.42 13.55
C GLU A 356 -3.40 -13.46 13.95
N ALA A 357 -3.49 -12.90 15.16
CA ALA A 357 -2.53 -11.93 15.68
C ALA A 357 -1.11 -12.50 15.87
N HIS A 358 -0.99 -13.75 16.34
CA HIS A 358 0.31 -14.32 16.71
C HIS A 358 0.97 -15.16 15.61
N LEU A 359 0.20 -15.79 14.71
CA LEU A 359 0.75 -16.66 13.67
C LEU A 359 0.63 -16.03 12.29
N LEU A 360 -0.58 -15.57 11.94
CA LEU A 360 -0.86 -15.12 10.57
C LEU A 360 -0.25 -13.74 10.31
N GLN A 361 -0.41 -12.78 11.23
CA GLN A 361 0.15 -11.44 11.03
C GLN A 361 1.67 -11.43 10.81
N PRO A 362 2.52 -12.12 11.61
CA PRO A 362 3.96 -12.14 11.35
C PRO A 362 4.31 -12.88 10.04
N PHE A 363 3.58 -13.93 9.68
CA PHE A 363 3.83 -14.67 8.45
C PHE A 363 3.41 -13.89 7.18
N LEU A 364 2.26 -13.21 7.23
CA LEU A 364 1.67 -12.52 6.08
C LEU A 364 2.14 -11.08 5.91
N MET A 365 2.46 -10.38 7.02
CA MET A 365 2.86 -8.97 7.00
C MET A 365 4.34 -8.73 7.31
N GLY A 366 5.08 -9.77 7.71
CA GLY A 366 6.42 -9.70 8.32
C GLY A 366 7.52 -8.97 7.54
N ARG A 367 7.33 -8.63 6.26
CA ARG A 367 8.33 -7.91 5.46
C ARG A 367 7.99 -6.44 5.17
N PHE A 368 6.73 -5.99 5.22
CA PHE A 368 6.39 -4.72 4.54
C PHE A 368 5.62 -3.64 5.30
N VAL A 369 4.98 -3.90 6.44
CA VAL A 369 4.10 -2.87 7.02
C VAL A 369 4.15 -2.90 8.54
N ARG A 370 5.26 -2.44 9.13
CA ARG A 370 5.29 -2.04 10.56
C ARG A 370 4.55 -0.71 10.70
N LEU A 371 3.24 -0.72 10.53
CA LEU A 371 2.41 0.43 10.88
C LEU A 371 2.16 0.40 12.38
N HIS A 372 2.36 1.54 13.02
CA HIS A 372 2.01 1.68 14.43
C HIS A 372 0.48 1.56 14.56
N PRO A 373 -0.06 0.76 15.50
CA PRO A 373 -1.52 0.60 15.66
C PRO A 373 -2.27 1.93 15.83
N MET A 374 -1.68 2.91 16.53
CA MET A 374 -2.25 4.26 16.62
C MET A 374 -2.38 4.96 15.27
N ALA A 375 -1.45 4.76 14.32
CA ALA A 375 -1.55 5.38 13.00
C ALA A 375 -2.75 4.83 12.23
N ILE A 376 -3.01 3.52 12.35
CA ILE A 376 -4.20 2.88 11.76
C ILE A 376 -5.47 3.41 12.42
N LEU A 377 -5.52 3.46 13.74
CA LEU A 377 -6.69 3.95 14.49
C LEU A 377 -7.03 5.41 14.14
N LEU A 378 -6.02 6.29 14.16
CA LEU A 378 -6.20 7.70 13.81
C LEU A 378 -6.60 7.87 12.34
N ALA A 379 -6.05 7.07 11.43
CA ALA A 379 -6.43 7.12 10.02
C ALA A 379 -7.88 6.66 9.80
N ILE A 380 -8.33 5.60 10.48
CA ILE A 380 -9.72 5.15 10.41
C ILE A 380 -10.66 6.23 10.98
N ALA A 381 -10.31 6.82 12.12
CA ALA A 381 -11.11 7.88 12.73
C ALA A 381 -11.17 9.14 11.84
N ALA A 382 -10.04 9.61 11.34
CA ALA A 382 -9.97 10.77 10.45
C ALA A 382 -10.67 10.52 9.11
N GLY A 383 -10.43 9.38 8.48
CA GLY A 383 -11.10 8.98 7.24
C GLY A 383 -12.61 8.83 7.44
N GLY A 384 -13.02 8.22 8.55
CA GLY A 384 -14.42 8.09 8.96
C GLY A 384 -15.11 9.43 9.14
N TYR A 385 -14.44 10.40 9.75
CA TYR A 385 -14.97 11.74 9.95
C TYR A 385 -15.06 12.54 8.64
N LEU A 386 -14.03 12.45 7.78
CA LEU A 386 -13.94 13.25 6.55
C LEU A 386 -14.76 12.70 5.38
N PHE A 387 -14.77 11.37 5.18
CA PHE A 387 -15.39 10.72 4.03
C PHE A 387 -16.41 9.63 4.43
N GLY A 388 -16.86 9.65 5.69
CA GLY A 388 -17.82 8.68 6.20
C GLY A 388 -17.29 7.25 6.18
N ILE A 389 -18.21 6.29 6.01
CA ILE A 389 -17.88 4.85 5.98
C ILE A 389 -16.84 4.55 4.89
N GLY A 390 -16.91 5.20 3.73
CA GLY A 390 -15.92 5.04 2.66
C GLY A 390 -14.50 5.38 3.14
N GLY A 391 -14.30 6.54 3.77
CA GLY A 391 -12.98 6.93 4.27
C GLY A 391 -12.43 6.01 5.35
N ALA A 392 -13.28 5.52 6.25
CA ALA A 392 -12.87 4.55 7.26
C ALA A 392 -12.36 3.24 6.63
N LEU A 393 -13.02 2.75 5.58
CA LEU A 393 -12.64 1.54 4.84
C LEU A 393 -11.29 1.68 4.12
N PHE A 394 -11.06 2.84 3.48
CA PHE A 394 -9.85 3.06 2.68
C PHE A 394 -8.66 3.59 3.47
N ALA A 395 -8.86 3.98 4.72
CA ALA A 395 -7.81 4.53 5.59
C ALA A 395 -6.58 3.63 5.66
N VAL A 396 -6.77 2.33 5.93
CA VAL A 396 -5.65 1.39 6.13
C VAL A 396 -4.83 1.15 4.85
N PRO A 397 -5.45 0.82 3.69
CA PRO A 397 -4.72 0.73 2.43
C PRO A 397 -3.97 2.03 2.08
N LEU A 398 -4.60 3.19 2.30
CA LEU A 398 -3.99 4.48 1.99
C LEU A 398 -2.75 4.74 2.85
N VAL A 399 -2.82 4.43 4.14
CA VAL A 399 -1.68 4.51 5.06
C VAL A 399 -0.57 3.53 4.65
N ALA A 400 -0.92 2.30 4.25
CA ALA A 400 0.06 1.31 3.80
C ALA A 400 0.81 1.77 2.54
N VAL A 401 0.10 2.30 1.53
CA VAL A 401 0.69 2.86 0.32
C VAL A 401 1.56 4.07 0.64
N THR A 402 1.06 4.99 1.46
CA THR A 402 1.79 6.20 1.86
C THR A 402 3.09 5.84 2.56
N ASN A 403 3.06 4.91 3.51
CA ASN A 403 4.27 4.43 4.19
C ASN A 403 5.26 3.76 3.22
N GLY A 404 4.77 2.97 2.26
CA GLY A 404 5.60 2.36 1.22
C GLY A 404 6.32 3.40 0.35
N VAL A 405 5.59 4.42 -0.09
CA VAL A 405 6.13 5.54 -0.89
C VAL A 405 7.12 6.38 -0.09
N VAL A 406 6.80 6.74 1.15
CA VAL A 406 7.70 7.52 2.01
C VAL A 406 9.02 6.77 2.22
N ARG A 407 8.95 5.45 2.46
CA ARG A 407 10.14 4.62 2.67
C ARG A 407 10.99 4.52 1.41
N SER A 408 10.40 4.44 0.22
CA SER A 408 11.15 4.39 -1.04
C SER A 408 11.85 5.71 -1.33
N VAL A 409 11.16 6.84 -1.14
CA VAL A 409 11.75 8.18 -1.32
C VAL A 409 12.87 8.42 -0.30
N ALA A 410 12.68 7.98 0.95
CA ALA A 410 13.72 8.07 1.97
C ALA A 410 14.95 7.20 1.66
N ALA A 411 14.77 6.02 1.07
CA ALA A 411 15.86 5.15 0.64
C ALA A 411 16.68 5.79 -0.50
N ASP A 412 16.01 6.33 -1.53
CA ASP A 412 16.65 7.06 -2.64
C ASP A 412 17.48 8.26 -2.16
N SER A 413 16.99 8.95 -1.14
CA SER A 413 17.66 10.11 -0.54
C SER A 413 18.96 9.73 0.16
N ARG A 414 19.01 8.55 0.79
CA ARG A 414 20.20 8.03 1.48
C ARG A 414 21.26 7.60 0.48
N THR A 415 20.89 6.87 -0.56
CA THR A 415 21.82 6.41 -1.62
C THR A 415 22.52 7.58 -2.32
N ARG A 416 21.83 8.72 -2.48
CA ARG A 416 22.44 9.96 -3.03
C ARG A 416 23.35 10.69 -2.04
N ARG A 417 23.09 10.59 -0.73
CA ARG A 417 23.93 11.23 0.31
C ARG A 417 25.21 10.44 0.59
N THR A 418 25.17 9.12 0.47
CA THR A 418 26.32 8.24 0.68
C THR A 418 27.08 7.97 -0.62
N GLY A 419 27.15 8.94 -1.53
CA GLY A 419 27.87 8.79 -2.80
C GLY A 419 29.34 8.44 -2.58
N THR A 420 29.65 7.15 -2.44
CA THR A 420 30.93 6.61 -2.88
C THR A 420 30.95 6.85 -4.38
N PRO A 421 31.82 7.71 -4.91
CA PRO A 421 32.01 7.81 -6.35
C PRO A 421 32.31 6.40 -6.82
N GLY A 422 31.47 5.85 -7.70
CA GLY A 422 31.78 4.58 -8.33
C GLY A 422 33.20 4.70 -8.85
N THR A 423 34.08 3.80 -8.40
CA THR A 423 35.39 3.61 -9.00
C THR A 423 35.16 3.59 -10.51
N PRO A 424 35.81 4.47 -11.29
CA PRO A 424 35.72 4.39 -12.73
C PRO A 424 36.02 2.94 -13.08
N ARG A 425 35.14 2.29 -13.86
CA ARG A 425 35.50 1.01 -14.49
C ARG A 425 36.73 1.34 -15.33
N THR A 426 37.92 1.10 -14.78
CA THR A 426 39.16 1.05 -15.53
C THR A 426 38.90 0.00 -16.59
N GLY A 427 38.84 0.41 -17.85
CA GLY A 427 38.92 -0.52 -18.96
C GLY A 427 40.17 -1.40 -18.80
N PRO A 428 40.20 -2.57 -19.47
CA PRO A 428 41.40 -3.40 -19.45
C PRO A 428 42.60 -2.56 -19.90
N PRO A 429 43.78 -2.73 -19.27
CA PRO A 429 44.93 -1.87 -19.53
C PRO A 429 45.39 -2.03 -20.98
N ASP A 430 45.41 -0.92 -21.70
CA ASP A 430 46.10 -0.79 -22.99
C ASP A 430 47.57 -1.14 -22.78
N THR A 431 48.03 -2.20 -23.46
CA THR A 431 49.45 -2.57 -23.52
C THR A 431 50.09 -1.79 -24.66
N PRO A 432 51.13 -0.96 -24.42
CA PRO A 432 51.77 -0.22 -25.49
C PRO A 432 52.92 -1.02 -26.14
N GLY A 433 52.79 -1.26 -27.44
CA GLY A 433 53.90 -1.27 -28.40
C GLY A 433 54.66 -2.58 -28.65
N GLY A 434 54.66 -3.04 -29.91
CA GLY A 434 55.68 -3.96 -30.40
C GLY A 434 55.39 -4.65 -31.75
N GLY A 435 55.70 -3.97 -32.86
CA GLY A 435 56.37 -4.58 -34.03
C GLY A 435 55.57 -5.43 -35.02
N ALA A 436 55.58 -5.00 -36.28
CA ALA A 436 55.04 -5.68 -37.46
C ALA A 436 55.85 -6.91 -37.93
N ALA A 437 55.17 -7.90 -38.53
CA ALA A 437 55.58 -8.61 -39.75
C ALA A 437 54.49 -9.61 -40.23
N GLU A 438 54.31 -9.65 -41.55
CA GLU A 438 53.33 -10.40 -42.35
C GLU A 438 53.73 -11.88 -42.65
N PRO A 439 52.94 -12.69 -43.40
CA PRO A 439 52.77 -14.15 -43.26
C PRO A 439 53.48 -15.03 -44.31
N ALA A 440 53.58 -16.36 -44.09
CA ALA A 440 53.82 -17.35 -45.15
C ALA A 440 53.52 -18.83 -44.75
N THR A 441 52.62 -19.48 -45.51
CA THR A 441 52.62 -20.86 -46.10
C THR A 441 53.03 -22.14 -45.32
N GLY A 442 52.18 -23.21 -45.41
CA GLY A 442 52.37 -24.60 -44.87
C GLY A 442 53.28 -25.52 -45.74
N PRO A 443 53.06 -26.86 -45.92
CA PRO A 443 52.28 -27.90 -45.19
C PRO A 443 53.05 -29.26 -44.95
N GLY A 444 52.47 -30.27 -44.27
CA GLY A 444 52.91 -31.69 -44.35
C GLY A 444 52.53 -32.64 -43.18
N GLY A 445 51.75 -33.71 -43.45
CA GLY A 445 51.30 -34.78 -42.49
C GLY A 445 52.35 -35.88 -42.18
N PRO A 446 52.01 -37.12 -41.73
CA PRO A 446 50.73 -37.86 -41.76
C PRO A 446 50.34 -38.62 -40.44
N PRO A 447 49.27 -39.47 -40.40
CA PRO A 447 48.62 -39.96 -39.17
C PRO A 447 48.79 -41.48 -38.88
N ALA A 448 48.50 -41.91 -37.64
CA ALA A 448 48.24 -43.30 -37.22
C ALA A 448 47.76 -43.32 -35.75
N GLN A 449 46.94 -44.19 -35.18
CA GLN A 449 46.08 -45.34 -35.53
C GLN A 449 45.26 -45.63 -34.22
N THR A 450 44.04 -46.15 -34.34
CA THR A 450 43.23 -46.79 -33.25
C THR A 450 43.18 -48.31 -33.54
N PRO A 451 42.55 -49.26 -32.79
CA PRO A 451 42.11 -49.47 -31.37
C PRO A 451 42.77 -50.80 -30.81
N PRO A 452 42.30 -51.61 -29.80
CA PRO A 452 40.94 -51.73 -29.23
C PRO A 452 40.71 -52.14 -27.74
N ALA A 453 39.42 -51.99 -27.39
CA ALA A 453 38.52 -52.84 -26.59
C ALA A 453 38.91 -53.41 -25.21
N GLY A 454 38.04 -53.12 -24.22
CA GLY A 454 37.40 -54.15 -23.41
C GLY A 454 37.72 -54.16 -21.90
N GLU A 455 36.65 -54.31 -21.12
CA GLU A 455 36.58 -54.80 -19.73
C GLU A 455 36.42 -53.78 -18.59
N THR A 456 35.18 -53.67 -18.11
CA THR A 456 34.82 -53.29 -16.72
C THR A 456 35.12 -54.42 -15.76
N PRO A 457 35.47 -54.12 -14.49
CA PRO A 457 34.46 -54.35 -13.44
C PRO A 457 34.42 -53.29 -12.31
N SER A 458 33.19 -53.10 -11.82
CA SER A 458 32.72 -52.82 -10.45
C SER A 458 33.68 -52.28 -9.37
N GLY A 459 33.28 -51.20 -8.72
CA GLY A 459 33.77 -50.79 -7.39
C GLY A 459 33.18 -49.47 -6.90
N GLU A 460 32.25 -49.56 -5.94
CA GLU A 460 31.82 -48.59 -4.91
C GLU A 460 32.30 -47.11 -4.97
N VAL A 461 31.33 -46.18 -4.94
CA VAL A 461 31.53 -44.82 -4.41
C VAL A 461 30.34 -44.44 -3.52
N PRO A 462 30.55 -44.01 -2.26
CA PRO A 462 29.49 -43.66 -1.33
C PRO A 462 28.96 -42.22 -1.53
N SER A 463 27.72 -42.00 -1.09
CA SER A 463 27.10 -40.69 -0.87
C SER A 463 27.93 -39.81 0.06
N ALA A 464 28.10 -38.54 -0.30
CA ALA A 464 28.37 -37.46 0.65
C ALA A 464 27.65 -36.18 0.21
N SER A 465 26.61 -35.86 0.98
CA SER A 465 26.14 -34.49 1.19
C SER A 465 27.26 -33.60 1.74
N GLU A 466 27.00 -32.28 1.70
CA GLU A 466 27.55 -31.24 2.58
C GLU A 466 28.59 -30.29 1.94
N VAL A 467 28.06 -29.18 1.39
CA VAL A 467 28.80 -27.95 1.10
C VAL A 467 28.26 -26.88 2.06
N PRO A 468 29.08 -26.24 2.92
CA PRO A 468 28.62 -25.18 3.83
C PRO A 468 28.62 -23.80 3.14
N PRO A 469 27.77 -22.84 3.60
CA PRO A 469 27.77 -21.47 3.09
C PRO A 469 28.87 -20.59 3.72
N PRO A 470 29.29 -19.48 3.05
CA PRO A 470 30.37 -18.62 3.50
C PRO A 470 29.97 -17.66 4.63
N GLY A 471 30.95 -17.37 5.49
CA GLY A 471 30.81 -16.76 6.81
C GLY A 471 30.43 -15.28 6.90
N GLU A 472 29.96 -14.94 8.08
CA GLU A 472 29.39 -13.67 8.54
C GLU A 472 30.45 -12.83 9.27
N VAL A 473 30.45 -11.51 9.06
CA VAL A 473 31.37 -10.54 9.70
C VAL A 473 30.84 -10.18 11.09
N PRO A 474 31.65 -10.20 12.16
CA PRO A 474 31.19 -9.84 13.50
C PRO A 474 31.12 -8.31 13.72
N PRO A 475 30.24 -7.81 14.61
CA PRO A 475 30.16 -6.38 14.96
C PRO A 475 31.33 -5.93 15.86
N PRO A 476 31.69 -4.63 15.88
CA PRO A 476 32.77 -4.10 16.70
C PRO A 476 32.40 -4.07 18.20
N GLY A 477 33.41 -4.36 19.02
CA GLY A 477 33.29 -4.61 20.46
C GLY A 477 32.80 -3.45 21.30
N GLU A 478 32.02 -3.81 22.32
CA GLU A 478 31.59 -2.97 23.43
C GLU A 478 32.46 -3.31 24.65
N VAL A 479 32.94 -2.27 25.33
CA VAL A 479 33.87 -2.33 26.47
C VAL A 479 33.20 -3.01 27.68
N PRO A 480 33.82 -4.01 28.34
CA PRO A 480 33.27 -4.59 29.56
C PRO A 480 33.57 -3.70 30.79
N PRO A 481 32.63 -3.58 31.75
CA PRO A 481 32.91 -2.99 33.07
C PRO A 481 33.77 -3.95 33.93
N PRO A 482 34.53 -3.43 34.91
CA PRO A 482 35.51 -4.20 35.66
C PRO A 482 34.89 -5.11 36.73
N GLU A 483 35.70 -6.12 37.05
CA GLU A 483 35.55 -7.25 37.95
C GLU A 483 34.90 -6.98 39.33
N ALA A 484 34.09 -7.95 39.76
CA ALA A 484 33.94 -8.32 41.16
C ALA A 484 34.09 -9.85 41.29
N THR A 485 35.34 -10.27 41.46
CA THR A 485 35.84 -11.33 42.35
C THR A 485 34.91 -12.48 42.82
N THR A 486 35.30 -13.70 42.41
CA THR A 486 35.46 -14.97 43.18
C THR A 486 34.26 -15.79 43.71
N SER A 487 34.27 -17.05 43.25
CA SER A 487 33.60 -18.34 43.60
C SER A 487 33.58 -18.76 45.10
N PRO A 488 33.11 -19.99 45.54
CA PRO A 488 32.46 -21.16 44.88
C PRO A 488 31.23 -21.80 45.66
N PRO A 489 30.68 -22.99 45.24
CA PRO A 489 29.43 -23.65 45.73
C PRO A 489 29.68 -24.94 46.58
N PRO A 490 28.80 -25.98 46.66
CA PRO A 490 27.48 -26.17 47.33
C PRO A 490 27.48 -27.29 48.44
N GLY A 491 26.37 -27.44 49.20
CA GLY A 491 26.11 -28.49 50.24
C GLY A 491 26.21 -27.95 51.69
N GLU A 492 25.56 -28.41 52.75
CA GLU A 492 24.71 -29.56 53.12
C GLU A 492 24.18 -29.28 54.58
N GLU A 493 23.21 -30.06 55.08
CA GLU A 493 22.76 -30.19 56.51
C GLU A 493 21.89 -29.06 57.13
N ALA A 494 20.59 -29.27 57.42
CA ALA A 494 19.96 -30.05 58.51
C ALA A 494 20.09 -29.41 59.92
N SER A 495 18.96 -28.94 60.48
CA SER A 495 18.55 -29.01 61.93
C SER A 495 17.31 -28.12 62.21
N GLY A 496 16.20 -28.69 62.72
CA GLY A 496 15.01 -27.97 63.26
C GLY A 496 15.20 -27.54 64.72
N PRO A 497 14.16 -27.47 65.61
CA PRO A 497 12.70 -27.26 65.46
C PRO A 497 12.15 -26.15 66.42
N GLY A 498 10.83 -25.96 66.50
CA GLY A 498 10.11 -25.19 67.56
C GLY A 498 9.84 -23.73 67.17
N GLU A 499 8.72 -23.06 67.43
CA GLU A 499 7.62 -23.25 68.38
C GLU A 499 6.42 -22.39 67.87
N GLU A 500 5.20 -22.91 68.01
CA GLU A 500 3.93 -22.14 68.01
C GLU A 500 3.48 -22.06 69.50
N PRO A 501 2.41 -21.36 69.94
CA PRO A 501 1.65 -20.15 69.51
C PRO A 501 1.77 -19.08 70.66
N PRO A 502 0.85 -18.12 71.01
CA PRO A 502 -0.53 -17.79 70.55
C PRO A 502 -0.89 -16.28 70.38
N PRO A 503 -2.13 -15.95 69.93
CA PRO A 503 -2.78 -14.62 70.01
C PRO A 503 -3.43 -14.42 71.43
N PRO A 504 -4.30 -13.45 71.80
CA PRO A 504 -5.20 -12.56 71.02
C PRO A 504 -5.49 -11.14 71.65
N ASP A 505 -6.62 -10.54 71.22
CA ASP A 505 -7.51 -9.56 71.89
C ASP A 505 -7.33 -8.04 71.67
N GLU A 506 -8.20 -7.48 70.79
CA GLU A 506 -9.31 -6.52 71.04
C GLU A 506 -9.25 -5.50 72.23
N PRO A 507 -10.20 -4.54 72.36
CA PRO A 507 -10.65 -3.46 71.48
C PRO A 507 -10.69 -2.12 72.27
N ARG A 508 -11.12 -0.99 71.65
CA ARG A 508 -12.11 -0.01 72.21
C ARG A 508 -12.02 1.38 71.57
N ALA A 509 -13.22 1.88 71.32
CA ALA A 509 -13.57 3.28 71.16
C ALA A 509 -13.14 4.14 72.36
N ASP A 510 -12.90 5.43 72.12
CA ASP A 510 -13.61 6.49 72.86
C ASP A 510 -13.28 7.90 72.32
N ARG A 511 -14.35 8.69 72.22
CA ARG A 511 -14.51 10.15 72.11
C ARG A 511 -14.53 10.82 70.75
#